data_AF-A0AAE4AQF6-F1
#
_entry.id   AF-A0AAE4AQF6-F1
#
_cell.length_a   1.000
_cell.length_b   1.000
_cell.length_c   1.000
_cell.angle_alpha   90.00
_cell.angle_beta   90.00
_cell.angle_gamma   90.00
#
_symmetry.space_group_name_H-M   'P 1'
#
loop_
_entity.id
_entity.type
_entity.pdbx_description
1 polymer ?
#
loop_
_entity_poly.entity_id
_entity_poly.type
_entity_poly.pdbx_seq_one_letter_code
_entity_poly.pdbx_strand_id
1 'polypeptide(L)'
;MRTRKASSLDALASLVKIGLASSESQTRLASETMRCARIAAIMAVKSGLVTWDDVDDITQSITLKSWRYLQRWESSKGGWSTYVGKIAQSVIGDYGRRNGRRQDAENAYRDMNSSELGADDE
;
A
#
# COMPACT_ATOMS: atom_id res chain seq x y z
N MET A 1 16.64 -20.98 -18.84
CA MET A 1 16.34 -19.83 -17.96
C MET A 1 16.07 -18.62 -18.86
N ARG A 2 14.81 -18.17 -19.01
CA ARG A 2 14.48 -17.02 -19.88
C ARG A 2 14.86 -15.73 -19.15
N THR A 3 15.82 -14.98 -19.69
CA THR A 3 16.16 -13.63 -19.22
C THR A 3 15.02 -12.68 -19.57
N ARG A 4 14.35 -12.11 -18.56
CA ARG A 4 13.35 -11.07 -18.76
C ARG A 4 14.07 -9.81 -19.25
N LYS A 5 13.63 -9.25 -20.37
CA LYS A 5 14.09 -7.92 -20.82
C LYS A 5 13.64 -6.89 -19.79
N ALA A 6 14.58 -6.12 -19.23
CA ALA A 6 14.27 -5.06 -18.26
C ALA A 6 13.34 -4.03 -18.91
N SER A 7 12.25 -3.69 -18.23
CA SER A 7 11.38 -2.61 -18.67
C SER A 7 12.08 -1.25 -18.46
N SER A 8 11.59 -0.20 -19.14
CA SER A 8 12.09 1.17 -18.91
C SER A 8 11.98 1.58 -17.43
N LEU A 9 10.94 1.12 -16.75
CA LEU A 9 10.73 1.35 -15.32
C LEU A 9 11.74 0.60 -14.44
N ASP A 10 12.11 -0.63 -14.80
CA ASP A 10 13.15 -1.39 -14.10
C ASP A 10 14.53 -0.72 -14.25
N ALA A 11 14.82 -0.15 -15.43
CA ALA A 11 16.04 0.60 -15.64
C ALA A 11 16.09 1.87 -14.77
N LEU A 12 14.98 2.63 -14.71
CA LEU A 12 14.87 3.80 -13.82
C LEU A 12 15.05 3.40 -12.35
N ALA A 13 14.36 2.36 -11.88
CA ALA A 13 14.49 1.85 -10.53
C ALA A 13 15.92 1.43 -10.21
N SER A 14 16.62 0.81 -11.17
CA SER A 14 18.03 0.42 -11.01
C SER A 14 18.94 1.63 -10.87
N LEU A 15 18.77 2.66 -11.71
CA LEU A 15 19.56 3.91 -11.65
C LEU A 15 19.34 4.64 -10.32
N VAL A 16 18.10 4.74 -9.86
CA VAL A 16 17.79 5.38 -8.57
C VAL A 16 18.39 4.57 -7.42
N LYS A 17 18.28 3.24 -7.47
CA LYS A 17 18.84 2.34 -6.45
C LYS A 17 20.35 2.52 -6.28
N ILE A 18 21.10 2.65 -7.37
CA ILE A 18 22.57 2.79 -7.33
C ILE A 18 23.05 4.25 -7.21
N GLY A 19 22.13 5.21 -7.07
CA GLY A 19 22.47 6.62 -6.91
C GLY A 19 22.96 7.32 -8.19
N LEU A 20 22.73 6.74 -9.37
CA LEU A 20 23.14 7.31 -10.67
C LEU A 20 21.98 7.97 -11.44
N ALA A 21 20.79 8.02 -10.87
CA ALA A 21 19.64 8.66 -11.50
C ALA A 21 19.71 10.19 -11.39
N SER A 22 19.45 10.86 -12.51
CA SER A 22 19.15 12.30 -12.53
C SER A 22 17.90 12.62 -11.72
N SER A 23 17.74 13.88 -11.28
CA SER A 23 16.53 14.34 -10.60
C SER A 23 15.27 14.08 -11.42
N GLU A 24 15.33 14.26 -12.74
CA GLU A 24 14.22 13.93 -13.64
C GLU A 24 13.87 12.43 -13.61
N SER A 25 14.90 11.56 -13.63
CA SER A 25 14.70 10.10 -13.56
C SER A 25 14.10 9.67 -12.21
N GLN A 26 14.52 10.31 -11.12
CA GLN A 26 13.96 10.11 -9.78
C GLN A 26 12.49 10.52 -9.73
N THR A 27 12.16 11.73 -10.22
CA THR A 27 10.78 12.22 -10.31
C THR A 27 9.92 11.30 -11.16
N ARG A 28 10.43 10.84 -12.31
CA ARG A 28 9.70 9.91 -13.19
C ARG A 28 9.43 8.58 -12.49
N LEU A 29 10.41 8.00 -11.80
CA LEU A 29 10.21 6.78 -11.03
C LEU A 29 9.19 6.98 -9.90
N ALA A 30 9.24 8.11 -9.20
CA ALA A 30 8.31 8.45 -8.14
C ALA A 30 6.87 8.55 -8.67
N SER A 31 6.66 9.25 -9.80
CA SER A 31 5.36 9.38 -10.46
C SER A 31 4.78 8.04 -10.92
N GLU A 32 5.59 7.17 -11.52
CA GLU A 32 5.15 5.82 -11.91
C GLU A 32 4.87 4.93 -10.70
N THR A 33 5.64 5.08 -9.63
CA THR A 33 5.39 4.39 -8.35
C THR A 33 4.06 4.84 -7.74
N MET A 34 3.78 6.14 -7.72
CA MET A 34 2.48 6.70 -7.30
C MET A 34 1.34 6.20 -8.17
N ARG A 35 1.53 6.14 -9.49
CA ARG A 35 0.52 5.61 -10.42
C ARG A 35 0.19 4.15 -10.10
N CYS A 36 1.20 3.30 -9.94
CA CYS A 36 0.99 1.90 -9.55
C CYS A 36 0.28 1.79 -8.19
N ALA A 37 0.70 2.58 -7.21
CA ALA A 37 0.09 2.62 -5.89
C ALA A 37 -1.40 3.04 -5.94
N ARG A 38 -1.73 4.08 -6.71
CA ARG A 38 -3.11 4.57 -6.85
C ARG A 38 -4.01 3.54 -7.51
N ILE A 39 -3.52 2.85 -8.55
CA ILE A 39 -4.27 1.76 -9.19
C ILE A 39 -4.58 0.67 -8.15
N ALA A 40 -3.59 0.27 -7.36
CA ALA A 40 -3.79 -0.75 -6.32
C ALA A 40 -4.79 -0.30 -5.24
N ALA A 41 -4.73 0.95 -4.80
CA ALA A 41 -5.68 1.52 -3.84
C ALA A 41 -7.12 1.55 -4.41
N ILE A 42 -7.31 2.01 -5.65
CA ILE A 42 -8.63 2.01 -6.31
C ILE A 42 -9.17 0.58 -6.46
N MET A 43 -8.32 -0.38 -6.82
CA MET A 43 -8.73 -1.78 -6.88
C MET A 43 -9.18 -2.30 -5.51
N ALA A 44 -8.47 -1.93 -4.44
CA ALA A 44 -8.85 -2.29 -3.08
C ALA A 44 -10.22 -1.70 -2.68
N VAL A 45 -10.52 -0.48 -3.10
CA VAL A 45 -11.85 0.12 -2.91
C VAL A 45 -12.92 -0.66 -3.66
N LYS A 46 -12.68 -1.01 -4.92
CA LYS A 46 -13.62 -1.83 -5.70
C LYS A 46 -13.85 -3.22 -5.10
N SER A 47 -12.89 -3.72 -4.34
CA SER A 47 -13.00 -4.98 -3.59
C SER A 47 -13.56 -4.81 -2.17
N GLY A 48 -13.98 -3.60 -1.77
CA GLY A 48 -14.54 -3.33 -0.45
C GLY A 48 -13.53 -3.39 0.70
N LEU A 49 -12.22 -3.38 0.41
CA LEU A 49 -11.15 -3.49 1.41
C LEU A 49 -10.71 -2.13 1.97
N VAL A 50 -10.99 -1.05 1.23
CA VAL A 50 -10.59 0.33 1.52
C VAL A 50 -11.77 1.25 1.15
N THR A 51 -11.91 2.39 1.82
CA THR A 51 -12.93 3.40 1.46
C THR A 51 -12.42 4.36 0.39
N TRP A 52 -13.31 5.07 -0.31
CA TRP A 52 -12.88 6.08 -1.30
C TRP A 52 -12.10 7.23 -0.66
N ASP A 53 -12.42 7.59 0.58
CA ASP A 53 -11.77 8.68 1.31
C ASP A 53 -10.31 8.34 1.66
N ASP A 54 -9.99 7.06 1.80
CA ASP A 54 -8.65 6.58 2.17
C ASP A 54 -7.74 6.29 0.96
N VAL A 55 -8.21 6.50 -0.28
CA VAL A 55 -7.44 6.17 -1.50
C VAL A 55 -6.12 6.90 -1.54
N ASP A 56 -6.11 8.19 -1.22
CA ASP A 56 -4.91 9.03 -1.31
C ASP A 56 -3.90 8.66 -0.22
N ASP A 57 -4.37 8.41 1.01
CA ASP A 57 -3.53 7.99 2.13
C ASP A 57 -2.89 6.62 1.91
N ILE A 58 -3.66 5.67 1.36
CA ILE A 58 -3.16 4.35 1.00
C ILE A 58 -2.17 4.46 -0.16
N THR A 59 -2.47 5.28 -1.17
CA THR A 59 -1.53 5.54 -2.28
C THR A 59 -0.20 6.06 -1.76
N GLN A 60 -0.21 7.10 -0.91
CA GLN A 60 1.00 7.69 -0.33
C GLN A 60 1.76 6.67 0.52
N SER A 61 1.06 5.90 1.35
CA SER A 61 1.65 4.86 2.20
C SER A 61 2.38 3.79 1.37
N ILE A 62 1.79 3.34 0.27
CA ILE A 62 2.40 2.38 -0.66
C ILE A 62 3.62 2.99 -1.34
N THR A 63 3.53 4.23 -1.83
CA THR A 63 4.64 4.91 -2.50
C THR A 63 5.83 5.10 -1.57
N LEU A 64 5.62 5.62 -0.36
CA LEU A 64 6.67 5.84 0.62
C LEU A 64 7.32 4.52 1.06
N LYS A 65 6.52 3.48 1.31
CA LYS A 65 7.03 2.14 1.66
C LYS A 65 7.81 1.51 0.51
N SER A 66 7.39 1.73 -0.74
CA SER A 66 8.13 1.30 -1.93
C SER A 66 9.48 2.00 -2.04
N TRP A 67 9.53 3.31 -1.82
CA TRP A 67 10.78 4.06 -1.83
C TRP A 67 11.74 3.58 -0.75
N ARG A 68 11.24 3.39 0.48
CA ARG A 68 12.00 2.84 1.61
C ARG A 68 12.59 1.45 1.30
N TYR A 69 11.89 0.64 0.51
CA TYR A 69 12.32 -0.71 0.16
C TYR A 69 12.97 -0.83 -1.21
N LEU A 70 13.25 0.28 -1.90
CA LEU A 70 13.92 0.28 -3.20
C LEU A 70 15.24 -0.50 -3.17
N GLN A 71 16.03 -0.36 -2.10
CA GLN A 71 17.30 -1.08 -1.94
C GLN A 71 17.13 -2.60 -1.87
N ARG A 72 15.97 -3.08 -1.41
CA ARG A 72 15.64 -4.51 -1.28
C ARG A 72 15.08 -5.10 -2.58
N TRP A 73 14.73 -4.27 -3.55
CA TRP A 73 14.22 -4.74 -4.83
C TRP A 73 15.34 -5.37 -5.67
N GLU A 74 15.04 -6.52 -6.28
CA GLU A 74 15.91 -7.24 -7.20
C GLU A 74 15.18 -7.47 -8.52
N SER A 75 15.70 -6.91 -9.60
CA SER A 75 15.11 -7.02 -10.95
C SER A 75 15.02 -8.47 -11.45
N SER A 76 15.89 -9.36 -10.98
CA SER A 76 15.88 -10.80 -11.26
C SER A 76 14.66 -11.52 -10.67
N LYS A 77 14.10 -11.02 -9.55
CA LYS A 77 12.95 -11.62 -8.85
C LYS A 77 11.60 -11.05 -9.30
N GLY A 78 11.61 -9.96 -10.07
CA GLY A 78 10.40 -9.33 -10.60
C GLY A 78 10.61 -7.85 -10.94
N GLY A 79 9.78 -7.34 -11.85
CA GLY A 79 9.83 -5.93 -12.23
C GLY A 79 9.39 -5.01 -11.09
N TRP A 80 9.76 -3.73 -11.18
CA TRP A 80 9.50 -2.72 -10.17
C TRP A 80 8.00 -2.59 -9.84
N SER A 81 7.14 -2.51 -10.85
CA SER A 81 5.69 -2.42 -10.65
C SER A 81 5.11 -3.63 -9.92
N THR A 82 5.61 -4.84 -10.19
CA THR A 82 5.24 -6.06 -9.46
C THR A 82 5.66 -5.97 -8.00
N TYR A 83 6.85 -5.42 -7.73
CA TYR A 83 7.34 -5.22 -6.36
C TYR A 83 6.50 -4.21 -5.59
N VAL A 84 6.16 -3.08 -6.22
CA VAL A 84 5.20 -2.09 -5.68
C VAL A 84 3.85 -2.76 -5.39
N GLY A 85 3.35 -3.61 -6.28
CA GLY A 85 2.11 -4.36 -6.07
C GLY A 85 2.14 -5.28 -4.84
N LYS A 86 3.27 -5.96 -4.57
CA LYS A 86 3.44 -6.76 -3.34
C LYS A 86 3.43 -5.89 -2.08
N ILE A 87 4.06 -4.72 -2.16
CA ILE A 87 4.04 -3.74 -1.07
C ILE A 87 2.61 -3.23 -0.85
N ALA A 88 1.87 -2.98 -1.93
CA ALA A 88 0.47 -2.57 -1.89
C ALA A 88 -0.40 -3.59 -1.15
N GLN A 89 -0.29 -4.87 -1.49
CA GLN A 89 -1.01 -5.94 -0.79
C GLN A 89 -0.72 -5.95 0.72
N SER A 90 0.54 -5.77 1.12
CA SER A 90 0.91 -5.65 2.53
C SER A 90 0.27 -4.43 3.19
N VAL A 91 0.30 -3.26 2.56
CA VAL A 91 -0.27 -2.03 3.13
C VAL A 91 -1.79 -2.12 3.25
N ILE A 92 -2.47 -2.61 2.21
CA ILE A 92 -3.93 -2.79 2.21
C ILE A 92 -4.34 -3.81 3.27
N GLY A 93 -3.61 -4.92 3.39
CA GLY A 93 -3.85 -5.91 4.45
C GLY A 93 -3.60 -5.36 5.86
N ASP A 94 -2.59 -4.51 6.04
CA ASP A 94 -2.33 -3.83 7.32
C ASP A 94 -3.46 -2.85 7.67
N TYR A 95 -3.97 -2.11 6.68
CA TYR A 95 -5.11 -1.20 6.83
C TYR A 95 -6.38 -1.95 7.22
N GLY A 96 -6.76 -2.99 6.48
CA GLY A 96 -7.96 -3.79 6.78
C GLY A 96 -7.92 -4.40 8.19
N ARG A 97 -6.75 -4.91 8.62
CA ARG A 97 -6.56 -5.41 9.99
C ARG A 97 -6.69 -4.32 11.06
N ARG A 98 -6.24 -3.09 10.79
CA ARG A 98 -6.38 -1.97 11.74
C ARG A 98 -7.83 -1.53 11.86
N ASN A 99 -8.54 -1.44 10.74
CA ASN A 99 -9.95 -1.07 10.73
C ASN A 99 -10.84 -2.12 11.38
N GLY A 100 -10.59 -3.42 11.12
CA GLY A 100 -11.28 -4.50 11.83
C GLY A 100 -11.12 -4.40 13.34
N ARG A 101 -9.88 -4.27 13.82
CA ARG A 101 -9.62 -4.09 15.27
C ARG A 101 -10.29 -2.85 15.86
N ARG A 102 -10.37 -1.76 15.10
CA ARG A 102 -11.05 -0.53 15.52
C ARG A 102 -12.56 -0.76 15.63
N GLN A 103 -13.16 -1.42 14.65
CA GLN A 103 -14.58 -1.75 14.65
C GLN A 103 -14.94 -2.70 15.80
N ASP A 104 -14.11 -3.72 16.05
CA ASP A 104 -14.30 -4.64 17.18
C ASP A 104 -14.26 -3.89 18.53
N ALA A 105 -13.33 -2.94 18.68
CA ALA A 105 -13.27 -2.09 19.86
C ALA A 105 -14.52 -1.20 19.99
N GLU A 106 -14.93 -0.51 18.93
CA GLU A 106 -16.13 0.34 18.92
C GLU A 106 -17.40 -0.47 19.26
N ASN A 107 -17.52 -1.70 18.75
CA ASN A 107 -18.63 -2.60 19.07
C ASN A 107 -18.60 -3.02 20.55
N ALA A 108 -17.44 -3.43 21.08
CA ALA A 108 -17.30 -3.80 22.48
C ALA A 108 -17.67 -2.67 23.44
N TYR A 109 -17.31 -1.42 23.11
CA TYR A 109 -17.74 -0.24 23.88
C TYR A 109 -19.26 -0.03 23.85
N ARG A 110 -19.92 -0.24 22.71
CA ARG A 110 -21.38 -0.13 22.61
C ARG A 110 -22.10 -1.22 23.39
N ASP A 111 -21.58 -2.44 23.35
CA ASP A 111 -22.16 -3.59 24.05
C ASP A 111 -22.04 -3.45 25.58
N MET A 112 -20.94 -2.86 26.08
CA MET A 112 -20.80 -2.54 27.50
C MET A 112 -21.78 -1.44 27.95
N ASN A 113 -21.98 -0.41 27.14
CA ASN A 113 -22.90 0.68 27.51
C ASN A 113 -24.39 0.31 27.36
N SER A 114 -24.73 -0.67 26.52
CA SER A 114 -26.11 -1.14 26.36
C SER A 114 -26.53 -2.12 27.45
N SER A 115 -25.59 -2.86 28.05
CA SER A 115 -25.85 -3.75 29.18
C SER A 115 -25.98 -3.01 30.52
N GLU A 116 -25.32 -1.87 30.70
CA GLU A 116 -25.47 -1.02 31.89
C GLU A 116 -26.84 -0.33 31.98
N LEU A 117 -27.50 -0.07 30.85
CA LEU A 117 -28.85 0.55 30.81
C LEU A 117 -30.01 -0.45 31.02
N GLY A 118 -29.72 -1.75 31.10
CA GLY A 118 -30.72 -2.81 31.31
C GLY A 118 -30.71 -3.43 32.70
N ALA A 119 -29.88 -2.91 33.62
CA ALA A 119 -29.69 -3.48 34.96
C ALA A 119 -30.44 -2.74 36.09
N ASP A 120 -31.15 -1.65 35.77
CA ASP A 120 -31.90 -0.82 36.73
C ASP A 120 -33.42 -1.10 36.75
N ASP A 121 -33.90 -2.10 36.01
CA ASP A 121 -35.31 -2.52 35.98
C ASP A 121 -35.50 -3.94 36.58
N GLU A 122 -35.17 -4.14 37.87
CA GLU A 122 -35.74 -5.22 38.72
C GLU A 122 -36.07 -4.72 40.13
#